data_AF-A0A2E7BGP8-F1
#
_entry.id   AF-A0A2E7BGP8-F1
#
_cell.length_a   1.000
_cell.length_b   1.000
_cell.length_c   1.000
_cell.angle_alpha   90.00
_cell.angle_beta   90.00
_cell.angle_gamma   90.00
#
_symmetry.space_group_name_H-M   'P 1'
#
loop_
_entity.id
_entity.type
_entity.pdbx_description
1 polymer ?
#
loop_
_entity_poly.entity_id
_entity_poly.type
_entity_poly.pdbx_seq_one_letter_code
_entity_poly.pdbx_strand_id
1 'polypeptide(L)'
;MTSLIDFVGNFGERLSQFTQRWIPDSWVVCMTLTVIAILMAIFGAGAGLSETVLAWGDGMWALLELAMQFTIAMIAAHACVSSRPAFRFLDWLARQPDSARPIQAVVLLGAFSILIAYVNWAASVVASALFLPFIARRNPKADIRVLITAGYLGLGTVWHGGLSGSAPLILATPGNPLTTSSSGGEPLIDRVLPVTDTLFNSFNLAYLAIVSLVALGMVALLHPRRNARTLSEEELQRITPLMPEEAQPTTPATHSEAFRGWIFLAVILIGYPLGHSILTKGFGASWTINAYNAVFLIGALLLQGRPANIVRAFGNGARTASGVILQFPFYAGIFGVINGTGLGSWLGEFFVQIATTETYPLIVYIYSGVVNVFVPSGGSKWLIEAPYLLPAARDLAVSPTTTLLAYCYGDSTSNLIQPFWAIPILTVTRMKFGDVLGYSGLVAAVLFVATAVAMLIIPATL
;
A
#
# COMPACT_ATOMS: atom_id res chain seq x y z
N MET A 1 22.01 18.34 15.32
CA MET A 1 21.14 17.95 14.18
C MET A 1 21.94 17.45 12.99
N THR A 2 22.90 18.21 12.43
CA THR A 2 23.70 17.77 11.28
C THR A 2 24.42 16.44 11.50
N SER A 3 25.08 16.23 12.65
CA SER A 3 25.74 14.95 12.98
C SER A 3 24.80 13.76 13.07
N LEU A 4 23.55 13.96 13.53
CA LEU A 4 22.54 12.91 13.59
C LEU A 4 22.00 12.60 12.18
N ILE A 5 21.77 13.63 11.36
CA ILE A 5 21.36 13.47 9.96
C ILE A 5 22.43 12.73 9.17
N ASP A 6 23.71 13.08 9.37
CA ASP A 6 24.84 12.42 8.71
C ASP A 6 25.00 10.98 9.23
N PHE A 7 24.80 10.73 10.53
CA PHE A 7 24.81 9.38 11.10
C PHE A 7 23.69 8.50 10.53
N VAL A 8 22.45 8.99 10.52
CA VAL A 8 21.28 8.25 9.97
C VAL A 8 21.41 8.10 8.46
N GLY A 9 21.95 9.09 7.75
CA GLY A 9 22.28 9.01 6.33
C GLY A 9 23.32 7.92 6.04
N ASN A 10 24.43 7.90 6.77
CA ASN A 10 25.46 6.87 6.63
C ASN A 10 24.95 5.47 7.02
N PHE A 11 24.14 5.37 8.07
CA PHE A 11 23.49 4.12 8.45
C PHE A 11 22.53 3.65 7.37
N GLY A 12 21.74 4.58 6.81
CA GLY A 12 20.83 4.31 5.71
C GLY A 12 21.57 3.87 4.44
N GLU A 13 22.68 4.50 4.10
CA GLU A 13 23.49 4.08 2.95
C GLU A 13 24.08 2.68 3.18
N ARG A 14 24.58 2.36 4.39
CA ARG A 14 25.00 1.00 4.74
C ARG A 14 23.86 -0.01 4.65
N LEU A 15 22.67 0.33 5.14
CA LEU A 15 21.49 -0.52 5.03
C LEU A 15 21.09 -0.70 3.58
N SER A 16 21.12 0.35 2.75
CA SER A 16 20.82 0.29 1.32
C SER A 16 21.85 -0.56 0.56
N GLN A 17 23.13 -0.44 0.88
CA GLN A 17 24.17 -1.29 0.31
C GLN A 17 24.00 -2.74 0.76
N PHE A 18 23.60 -2.96 2.01
CA PHE A 18 23.25 -4.27 2.52
C PHE A 18 22.04 -4.85 1.78
N THR A 19 20.94 -4.11 1.65
CA THR A 19 19.73 -4.58 0.99
C THR A 19 19.97 -4.85 -0.50
N GLN A 20 20.67 -3.97 -1.21
CA GLN A 20 21.03 -4.19 -2.61
C GLN A 20 21.96 -5.39 -2.82
N ARG A 21 22.79 -5.73 -1.82
CA ARG A 21 23.74 -6.84 -1.90
C ARG A 21 23.16 -8.17 -1.45
N TRP A 22 22.23 -8.16 -0.50
CA TRP A 22 21.78 -9.36 0.23
C TRP A 22 20.30 -9.65 0.14
N ILE A 23 19.43 -8.64 -0.08
CA ILE A 23 17.99 -8.88 -0.24
C ILE A 23 17.76 -9.31 -1.69
N PRO A 24 17.25 -10.53 -1.93
CA PRO A 24 17.04 -11.02 -3.27
C PRO A 24 15.76 -10.43 -3.88
N ASP A 25 15.49 -10.75 -5.15
CA ASP A 25 14.25 -10.31 -5.80
C ASP A 25 13.00 -10.78 -5.02
N SER A 26 11.91 -10.03 -5.11
CA SER A 26 10.62 -10.31 -4.47
C SER A 26 10.12 -11.74 -4.65
N TRP A 27 10.35 -12.37 -5.81
CA TRP A 27 9.99 -13.77 -6.01
C TRP A 27 10.85 -14.73 -5.17
N VAL A 28 12.16 -14.48 -5.06
CA VAL A 28 13.07 -15.28 -4.23
C VAL A 28 12.73 -15.10 -2.75
N VAL A 29 12.35 -13.89 -2.32
CA VAL A 29 11.88 -13.68 -0.94
C VAL A 29 10.62 -14.50 -0.66
N CYS A 30 9.67 -14.51 -1.60
CA CYS A 30 8.47 -15.34 -1.50
C CYS A 30 8.82 -16.85 -1.37
N MET A 31 9.77 -17.34 -2.15
CA MET A 31 10.25 -18.74 -2.05
C MET A 31 11.02 -19.00 -0.74
N THR A 32 11.80 -18.03 -0.27
CA THR A 32 12.49 -18.13 1.03
C THR A 32 11.48 -18.26 2.16
N LEU A 33 10.40 -17.49 2.12
CA LEU A 33 9.30 -17.58 3.09
C LEU A 33 8.53 -18.89 2.97
N THR A 34 8.37 -19.41 1.76
CA THR A 34 7.81 -20.75 1.55
C THR A 34 8.67 -21.80 2.25
N VAL A 35 10.00 -21.74 2.08
CA VAL A 35 10.93 -22.64 2.78
C VAL A 35 10.83 -22.46 4.29
N ILE A 36 10.82 -21.22 4.79
CA ILE A 36 10.68 -20.94 6.23
C ILE A 36 9.36 -21.51 6.77
N ALA A 37 8.23 -21.28 6.09
CA ALA A 37 6.93 -21.81 6.50
C ALA A 37 6.92 -23.33 6.53
N ILE A 38 7.51 -24.00 5.51
CA ILE A 38 7.64 -25.46 5.48
C ILE A 38 8.51 -25.96 6.64
N LEU A 39 9.66 -25.33 6.89
CA LEU A 39 10.55 -25.70 7.99
C LEU A 39 9.88 -25.49 9.35
N MET A 40 9.15 -24.41 9.54
CA MET A 40 8.41 -24.14 10.77
C MET A 40 7.24 -25.10 10.97
N ALA A 41 6.54 -25.49 9.89
CA ALA A 41 5.50 -26.50 9.96
C ALA A 41 6.08 -27.85 10.42
N ILE A 42 7.22 -28.26 9.86
CA ILE A 42 7.85 -29.56 10.18
C ILE A 42 8.49 -29.54 11.57
N PHE A 43 9.35 -28.56 11.87
CA PHE A 43 10.17 -28.55 13.08
C PHE A 43 9.51 -27.83 14.27
N GLY A 44 8.64 -26.86 14.01
CA GLY A 44 7.89 -26.16 15.04
C GLY A 44 6.58 -26.87 15.38
N ALA A 45 5.74 -27.07 14.36
CA ALA A 45 4.40 -27.64 14.54
C ALA A 45 4.34 -29.18 14.42
N GLY A 46 5.44 -29.85 14.07
CA GLY A 46 5.50 -31.31 13.98
C GLY A 46 4.76 -31.92 12.79
N ALA A 47 4.48 -31.13 11.74
CA ALA A 47 3.78 -31.60 10.54
C ALA A 47 4.64 -32.55 9.68
N GLY A 48 4.00 -33.48 8.98
CA GLY A 48 4.70 -34.35 8.04
C GLY A 48 5.18 -33.60 6.79
N LEU A 49 6.32 -33.99 6.20
CA LEU A 49 6.80 -33.37 4.95
C LEU A 49 5.77 -33.47 3.82
N SER A 50 5.18 -34.66 3.62
CA SER A 50 4.18 -34.87 2.58
C SER A 50 2.92 -34.05 2.81
N GLU A 51 2.44 -34.00 4.05
CA GLU A 51 1.30 -33.18 4.47
C GLU A 51 1.56 -31.70 4.17
N THR A 52 2.73 -31.20 4.57
CA THR A 52 3.12 -29.79 4.40
C THR A 52 3.21 -29.41 2.92
N VAL A 53 3.80 -30.26 2.07
CA VAL A 53 3.92 -29.98 0.63
C VAL A 53 2.56 -30.04 -0.07
N LEU A 54 1.69 -30.99 0.30
CA LEU A 54 0.32 -31.07 -0.22
C LEU A 54 -0.50 -29.84 0.20
N ALA A 55 -0.43 -29.45 1.46
CA ALA A 55 -1.08 -28.23 1.97
C ALA A 55 -0.64 -26.98 1.21
N TRP A 56 0.65 -26.87 0.87
CA TRP A 56 1.16 -25.78 0.03
C TRP A 56 0.58 -25.83 -1.39
N GLY A 57 0.56 -27.01 -2.02
CA GLY A 57 0.03 -27.20 -3.37
C GLY A 57 -1.46 -26.88 -3.47
N ASP A 58 -2.25 -27.33 -2.49
CA ASP A 58 -3.69 -27.07 -2.43
C ASP A 58 -3.98 -25.57 -2.19
N GLY A 59 -3.15 -24.92 -1.37
CA GLY A 59 -3.26 -23.49 -1.10
C GLY A 59 -2.97 -22.59 -2.32
N MET A 60 -2.16 -23.05 -3.28
CA MET A 60 -1.67 -22.22 -4.40
C MET A 60 -2.77 -21.46 -5.16
N TRP A 61 -3.96 -22.06 -5.28
CA TRP A 61 -5.06 -21.51 -6.07
C TRP A 61 -6.12 -20.76 -5.23
N ALA A 62 -5.99 -20.77 -3.90
CA ALA A 62 -7.01 -20.25 -2.99
C ALA A 62 -7.25 -18.73 -3.13
N LEU A 63 -6.27 -17.98 -3.65
CA LEU A 63 -6.29 -16.51 -3.67
C LEU A 63 -6.43 -15.89 -5.07
N LEU A 64 -6.81 -16.67 -6.09
CA LEU A 64 -6.90 -16.19 -7.48
C LEU A 64 -7.86 -15.01 -7.66
N GLU A 65 -9.05 -15.08 -7.07
CA GLU A 65 -10.03 -13.99 -7.16
C GLU A 65 -9.45 -12.70 -6.59
N LEU A 66 -8.88 -12.78 -5.38
CA LEU A 66 -8.28 -11.64 -4.70
C LEU A 66 -7.07 -11.07 -5.47
N ALA A 67 -6.25 -11.95 -6.06
CA ALA A 67 -5.12 -11.54 -6.90
C ALA A 67 -5.59 -10.72 -8.11
N MET A 68 -6.67 -11.15 -8.78
CA MET A 68 -7.25 -10.43 -9.90
C MET A 68 -7.85 -9.09 -9.45
N GLN A 69 -8.54 -9.08 -8.31
CA GLN A 69 -9.10 -7.86 -7.74
C GLN A 69 -8.02 -6.81 -7.45
N PHE A 70 -6.90 -7.17 -6.81
CA PHE A 70 -5.80 -6.22 -6.59
C PHE A 70 -5.04 -5.84 -7.87
N THR A 71 -4.94 -6.76 -8.84
CA THR A 71 -4.39 -6.46 -10.17
C THR A 71 -5.20 -5.36 -10.85
N ILE A 72 -6.52 -5.48 -10.89
CA ILE A 72 -7.41 -4.47 -11.47
C ILE A 72 -7.29 -3.14 -10.71
N ALA A 73 -7.22 -3.18 -9.38
CA ALA A 73 -7.02 -1.98 -8.56
C ALA A 73 -5.80 -1.17 -9.01
N MET A 74 -4.65 -1.84 -9.17
CA MET A 74 -3.40 -1.19 -9.57
C MET A 74 -3.47 -0.62 -11.00
N ILE A 75 -4.02 -1.40 -11.94
CA ILE A 75 -4.11 -0.97 -13.34
C ILE A 75 -5.07 0.22 -13.49
N ALA A 76 -6.24 0.17 -12.84
CA ALA A 76 -7.22 1.24 -12.87
C ALA A 76 -6.67 2.51 -12.19
N ALA A 77 -5.99 2.37 -11.05
CA ALA A 77 -5.32 3.48 -10.37
C ALA A 77 -4.26 4.14 -11.26
N HIS A 78 -3.40 3.34 -11.90
CA HIS A 78 -2.43 3.83 -12.89
C HIS A 78 -3.13 4.59 -14.02
N ALA A 79 -4.22 4.03 -14.58
CA ALA A 79 -4.97 4.66 -15.65
C ALA A 79 -5.60 6.00 -15.23
N CYS A 80 -6.03 6.18 -13.97
CA CYS A 80 -6.49 7.48 -13.48
C CYS A 80 -5.39 8.54 -13.52
N VAL A 81 -4.21 8.19 -12.99
CA VAL A 81 -3.12 9.17 -12.76
C VAL A 81 -2.32 9.47 -14.03
N SER A 82 -2.29 8.54 -14.98
CA SER A 82 -1.63 8.72 -16.28
C SER A 82 -2.52 9.42 -17.33
N SER A 83 -3.50 10.20 -16.89
CA SER A 83 -4.49 10.86 -17.76
C SER A 83 -4.13 12.34 -18.00
N ARG A 84 -4.59 12.90 -19.13
CA ARG A 84 -4.39 14.33 -19.43
C ARG A 84 -4.97 15.27 -18.36
N PRO A 85 -6.20 15.06 -17.84
CA PRO A 85 -6.73 15.87 -16.75
C PRO A 85 -5.86 15.79 -15.49
N ALA A 86 -5.37 14.60 -15.13
CA ALA A 86 -4.47 14.45 -13.99
C ALA A 86 -3.17 15.24 -14.19
N PHE A 87 -2.54 15.16 -15.36
CA PHE A 87 -1.33 15.95 -15.67
C PHE A 87 -1.56 17.46 -15.52
N ARG A 88 -2.68 17.98 -16.04
CA ARG A 88 -3.04 19.40 -15.90
C ARG A 88 -3.27 19.80 -14.44
N PHE A 89 -3.91 18.91 -13.67
CA PHE A 89 -4.13 19.12 -12.24
C PHE A 89 -2.79 19.16 -11.48
N LEU A 90 -1.87 18.25 -11.76
CA LEU A 90 -0.54 18.23 -11.14
C LEU A 90 0.28 19.49 -11.48
N ASP A 91 0.30 19.93 -12.75
CA ASP A 91 0.99 21.18 -13.13
C ASP A 91 0.34 22.41 -12.47
N TRP A 92 -0.99 22.45 -12.36
CA TRP A 92 -1.67 23.52 -11.63
C TRP A 92 -1.32 23.53 -10.15
N LEU A 93 -1.33 22.35 -9.50
CA LEU A 93 -1.02 22.21 -8.09
C LEU A 93 0.43 22.60 -7.79
N ALA A 94 1.37 22.29 -8.70
CA ALA A 94 2.78 22.67 -8.57
C ALA A 94 3.05 24.17 -8.63
N ARG A 95 2.10 24.99 -9.10
CA ARG A 95 2.23 26.46 -9.15
C ARG A 95 1.83 27.14 -7.85
N GLN A 96 1.18 26.44 -6.92
CA GLN A 96 0.65 27.05 -5.70
C GLN A 96 1.73 27.43 -4.67
N PRO A 97 2.80 26.63 -4.46
CA PRO A 97 3.86 27.01 -3.53
C PRO A 97 4.65 28.23 -4.00
N ASP A 98 5.04 29.09 -3.07
CA ASP A 98 5.99 30.16 -3.32
C ASP A 98 7.40 29.58 -3.48
N SER A 99 8.01 29.79 -4.65
CA SER A 99 9.38 29.34 -4.98
C SER A 99 10.45 29.88 -4.01
N ALA A 100 10.18 30.97 -3.28
CA ALA A 100 11.04 31.49 -2.23
C ALA A 100 10.95 30.68 -0.91
N ARG A 101 9.91 29.88 -0.73
CA ARG A 101 9.58 29.11 0.47
C ARG A 101 9.49 27.60 0.17
N PRO A 102 10.61 26.91 -0.04
CA PRO A 102 10.63 25.50 -0.50
C PRO A 102 9.88 24.52 0.42
N ILE A 103 9.73 24.86 1.72
CA ILE A 103 8.94 24.06 2.67
C ILE A 103 7.48 23.92 2.22
N GLN A 104 6.89 24.95 1.59
CA GLN A 104 5.52 24.86 1.08
C GLN A 104 5.39 23.77 0.01
N ALA A 105 6.40 23.62 -0.85
CA ALA A 105 6.42 22.60 -1.89
C ALA A 105 6.55 21.19 -1.31
N VAL A 106 7.39 21.02 -0.28
CA VAL A 106 7.53 19.75 0.46
C VAL A 106 6.23 19.36 1.15
N VAL A 107 5.63 20.28 1.90
CA VAL A 107 4.37 20.03 2.61
C VAL A 107 3.24 19.74 1.63
N LEU A 108 3.18 20.45 0.50
CA LEU A 108 2.19 20.19 -0.54
C LEU A 108 2.33 18.78 -1.13
N LEU A 109 3.54 18.36 -1.50
CA LEU A 109 3.78 17.01 -2.02
C LEU A 109 3.48 15.93 -0.96
N GLY A 110 3.83 16.18 0.29
CA GLY A 110 3.51 15.30 1.42
C GLY A 110 2.00 15.16 1.63
N ALA A 111 1.28 16.28 1.64
CA ALA A 111 -0.16 16.30 1.83
C ALA A 111 -0.86 15.64 0.63
N PHE A 112 -0.37 15.88 -0.58
CA PHE A 112 -0.83 15.18 -1.77
C PHE A 112 -0.64 13.66 -1.65
N SER A 113 0.56 13.20 -1.27
CA SER A 113 0.86 11.76 -1.09
C SER A 113 -0.09 11.11 -0.08
N ILE A 114 -0.30 11.75 1.08
CA ILE A 114 -1.21 11.30 2.14
C ILE A 114 -2.66 11.26 1.64
N LEU A 115 -3.17 12.34 1.06
CA LEU A 115 -4.55 12.41 0.60
C LEU A 115 -4.83 11.38 -0.49
N ILE A 116 -3.95 11.26 -1.48
CA ILE A 116 -4.12 10.26 -2.53
C ILE A 116 -3.99 8.85 -1.95
N ALA A 117 -3.06 8.59 -1.01
CA ALA A 117 -2.92 7.26 -0.42
C ALA A 117 -4.10 6.84 0.44
N TYR A 118 -4.71 7.79 1.17
CA TYR A 118 -5.93 7.54 1.92
C TYR A 118 -7.07 7.07 1.01
N VAL A 119 -7.18 7.66 -0.18
CA VAL A 119 -8.20 7.26 -1.17
C VAL A 119 -7.77 5.99 -1.92
N ASN A 120 -6.52 5.93 -2.36
CA ASN A 120 -5.93 4.84 -3.15
C ASN A 120 -4.39 4.83 -3.07
N TRP A 121 -3.88 3.80 -2.40
CA TRP A 121 -2.44 3.59 -2.24
C TRP A 121 -1.69 3.43 -3.57
N ALA A 122 -2.24 2.68 -4.53
CA ALA A 122 -1.59 2.43 -5.82
C ALA A 122 -1.51 3.71 -6.66
N ALA A 123 -2.58 4.51 -6.62
CA ALA A 123 -2.61 5.82 -7.25
C ALA A 123 -1.58 6.76 -6.63
N SER A 124 -1.41 6.73 -5.30
CA SER A 124 -0.44 7.61 -4.61
C SER A 124 0.99 7.36 -5.04
N VAL A 125 1.38 6.09 -5.17
CA VAL A 125 2.71 5.68 -5.62
C VAL A 125 3.04 6.28 -6.99
N VAL A 126 2.15 6.11 -7.96
CA VAL A 126 2.38 6.56 -9.34
C VAL A 126 2.19 8.07 -9.45
N ALA A 127 1.15 8.62 -8.84
CA ALA A 127 0.84 10.05 -8.91
C ALA A 127 1.93 10.89 -8.26
N SER A 128 2.48 10.48 -7.12
CA SER A 128 3.54 11.23 -6.44
C SER A 128 4.85 11.19 -7.21
N ALA A 129 5.17 10.06 -7.86
CA ALA A 129 6.30 9.96 -8.77
C ALA A 129 6.13 10.88 -10.00
N LEU A 130 4.91 10.98 -10.55
CA LEU A 130 4.59 11.90 -11.65
C LEU A 130 4.56 13.38 -11.21
N PHE A 131 4.14 13.65 -9.98
CA PHE A 131 3.99 15.02 -9.46
C PHE A 131 5.32 15.65 -9.09
N LEU A 132 6.27 14.85 -8.58
CA LEU A 132 7.56 15.35 -8.11
C LEU A 132 8.31 16.20 -9.15
N PRO A 133 8.43 15.82 -10.44
CA PRO A 133 9.05 16.65 -11.46
C PRO A 133 8.39 18.04 -11.61
N PHE A 134 7.06 18.13 -11.56
CA PHE A 134 6.35 19.41 -11.64
C PHE A 134 6.68 20.29 -10.43
N ILE A 135 6.66 19.72 -9.23
CA ILE A 135 7.00 20.42 -7.99
C ILE A 135 8.45 20.92 -8.03
N ALA A 136 9.40 20.04 -8.34
CA ALA A 136 10.83 20.34 -8.31
C ALA A 136 11.19 21.42 -9.34
N ARG A 137 10.57 21.39 -10.53
CA ARG A 137 10.76 22.43 -11.57
C ARG A 137 10.27 23.81 -11.14
N ARG A 138 9.12 23.88 -10.45
CA ARG A 138 8.55 25.16 -9.98
C ARG A 138 9.21 25.65 -8.68
N ASN A 139 9.83 24.75 -7.93
CA ASN A 139 10.45 25.02 -6.63
C ASN A 139 11.90 24.53 -6.61
N PRO A 140 12.80 25.15 -7.40
CA PRO A 140 14.17 24.66 -7.60
C PRO A 140 15.04 24.72 -6.34
N LYS A 141 14.58 25.39 -5.27
CA LYS A 141 15.27 25.48 -3.97
C LYS A 141 14.91 24.33 -3.01
N ALA A 142 13.94 23.49 -3.36
CA ALA A 142 13.51 22.39 -2.52
C ALA A 142 14.50 21.22 -2.59
N ASP A 143 14.89 20.68 -1.44
CA ASP A 143 15.78 19.51 -1.39
C ASP A 143 15.07 18.29 -1.99
N ILE A 144 15.65 17.73 -3.03
CA ILE A 144 15.09 16.61 -3.79
C ILE A 144 14.88 15.37 -2.91
N ARG A 145 15.73 15.15 -1.90
CA ARG A 145 15.63 13.98 -1.02
C ARG A 145 14.41 14.10 -0.12
N VAL A 146 14.16 15.30 0.40
CA VAL A 146 12.99 15.60 1.24
C VAL A 146 11.70 15.60 0.40
N LEU A 147 11.75 16.08 -0.85
CA LEU A 147 10.63 15.93 -1.79
C LEU A 147 10.31 14.45 -2.06
N ILE A 148 11.32 13.61 -2.26
CA ILE A 148 11.12 12.17 -2.41
C ILE A 148 10.46 11.61 -1.15
N THR A 149 11.01 11.87 0.04
CA THR A 149 10.41 11.45 1.32
C THR A 149 8.97 11.90 1.47
N ALA A 150 8.67 13.16 1.13
CA ALA A 150 7.31 13.70 1.14
C ALA A 150 6.39 12.93 0.17
N GLY A 151 6.87 12.61 -1.03
CA GLY A 151 6.11 11.94 -2.07
C GLY A 151 5.64 10.53 -1.76
N TYR A 152 6.16 9.86 -0.72
CA TYR A 152 5.62 8.56 -0.31
C TYR A 152 5.22 8.48 1.16
N LEU A 153 5.04 9.63 1.84
CA LEU A 153 4.49 9.67 3.19
C LEU A 153 3.16 8.94 3.31
N GLY A 154 2.31 8.99 2.28
CA GLY A 154 1.02 8.32 2.29
C GLY A 154 1.14 6.81 2.54
N LEU A 155 2.16 6.16 1.94
CA LEU A 155 2.46 4.74 2.13
C LEU A 155 3.08 4.45 3.50
N GLY A 156 3.70 5.46 4.11
CA GLY A 156 4.26 5.41 5.45
C GLY A 156 3.27 5.62 6.59
N THR A 157 2.04 6.06 6.28
CA THR A 157 1.11 6.61 7.28
C THR A 157 -0.31 6.09 7.13
N VAL A 158 -0.99 6.48 6.06
CA VAL A 158 -2.46 6.40 6.00
C VAL A 158 -3.01 5.33 5.07
N TRP A 159 -2.18 4.79 4.18
CA TRP A 159 -2.66 3.96 3.08
C TRP A 159 -3.48 2.74 3.54
N HIS A 160 -3.02 2.06 4.60
CA HIS A 160 -3.63 0.82 5.05
C HIS A 160 -4.88 1.05 5.91
N GLY A 161 -4.93 2.18 6.63
CA GLY A 161 -6.13 2.64 7.35
C GLY A 161 -7.09 3.47 6.49
N GLY A 162 -6.80 3.64 5.20
CA GLY A 162 -7.62 4.41 4.25
C GLY A 162 -8.62 3.56 3.47
N LEU A 163 -9.38 4.19 2.58
CA LEU A 163 -10.45 3.59 1.76
C LEU A 163 -9.98 2.45 0.85
N SER A 164 -8.68 2.36 0.61
CA SER A 164 -8.03 1.36 -0.24
C SER A 164 -7.22 0.32 0.54
N GLY A 165 -7.28 0.35 1.88
CA GLY A 165 -6.52 -0.55 2.73
C GLY A 165 -6.80 -2.00 2.40
N SER A 166 -5.76 -2.74 2.02
CA SER A 166 -5.93 -4.11 1.52
C SER A 166 -6.53 -5.04 2.56
N ALA A 167 -6.02 -5.08 3.79
CA ALA A 167 -6.54 -5.96 4.83
C ALA A 167 -7.98 -5.61 5.26
N PRO A 168 -8.34 -4.33 5.52
CA PRO A 168 -9.72 -3.96 5.80
C PRO A 168 -10.68 -4.29 4.66
N LEU A 169 -10.29 -4.06 3.40
CA LEU A 169 -11.15 -4.39 2.25
C LEU A 169 -11.30 -5.89 2.04
N ILE A 170 -10.27 -6.71 2.32
CA ILE A 170 -10.40 -8.18 2.33
C ILE A 170 -11.50 -8.58 3.32
N LEU A 171 -11.42 -8.07 4.55
CA LEU A 171 -12.39 -8.40 5.60
C LEU A 171 -13.80 -7.86 5.35
N ALA A 172 -13.92 -6.74 4.62
CA ALA A 172 -15.19 -6.18 4.19
C ALA A 172 -15.79 -6.90 2.98
N THR A 173 -15.04 -7.78 2.30
CA THR A 173 -15.49 -8.48 1.09
C THR A 173 -16.11 -9.83 1.45
N PRO A 174 -17.39 -10.06 1.10
CA PRO A 174 -18.03 -11.37 1.31
C PRO A 174 -17.30 -12.49 0.57
N GLY A 175 -17.23 -13.67 1.18
CA GLY A 175 -16.58 -14.83 0.58
C GLY A 175 -15.06 -14.86 0.74
N ASN A 176 -14.46 -13.90 1.46
CA ASN A 176 -13.02 -13.87 1.65
C ASN A 176 -12.51 -15.08 2.46
N PRO A 177 -11.26 -15.53 2.24
CA PRO A 177 -10.70 -16.76 2.83
C PRO A 177 -10.64 -16.80 4.37
N LEU A 178 -10.82 -15.67 5.05
CA LEU A 178 -10.83 -15.61 6.53
C LEU A 178 -12.23 -15.83 7.11
N THR A 179 -13.27 -15.56 6.30
CA THR A 179 -14.69 -15.78 6.64
C THR A 179 -15.26 -17.05 6.02
N THR A 180 -14.56 -17.63 5.04
CA THR A 180 -14.93 -18.88 4.38
C THR A 180 -13.89 -19.95 4.68
N SER A 181 -14.35 -21.06 5.26
CA SER A 181 -13.47 -22.20 5.47
C SER A 181 -13.16 -22.85 4.12
N SER A 182 -11.90 -22.77 3.71
CA SER A 182 -11.43 -23.39 2.46
C SER A 182 -11.22 -24.91 2.60
N SER A 183 -11.23 -25.43 3.84
CA SER A 183 -10.74 -26.78 4.17
C SER A 183 -11.60 -27.53 5.20
N GLY A 184 -12.83 -27.07 5.48
CA GLY A 184 -13.75 -27.73 6.42
C GLY A 184 -13.52 -27.42 7.92
N GLY A 185 -12.57 -26.55 8.26
CA GLY A 185 -12.41 -25.99 9.61
C GLY A 185 -13.41 -24.85 9.94
N GLU A 186 -13.35 -24.30 11.15
CA GLU A 186 -14.13 -23.11 11.52
C GLU A 186 -13.55 -21.85 10.84
N PRO A 187 -14.40 -20.89 10.43
CA PRO A 187 -13.90 -19.61 9.93
C PRO A 187 -13.13 -18.87 11.03
N LEU A 188 -12.09 -18.12 10.64
CA LEU A 188 -11.30 -17.32 11.59
C LEU A 188 -12.10 -16.13 12.12
N ILE A 189 -13.09 -15.67 11.36
CA ILE A 189 -14.03 -14.63 11.75
C ILE A 189 -15.44 -15.05 11.30
N ASP A 190 -16.39 -15.03 12.23
CA ASP A 190 -17.78 -15.47 12.01
C ASP A 190 -18.60 -14.55 11.09
N ARG A 191 -18.07 -13.37 10.77
CA ARG A 191 -18.76 -12.36 9.97
C ARG A 191 -17.80 -11.54 9.12
N VAL A 192 -18.33 -10.98 8.03
CA VAL A 192 -17.67 -9.90 7.28
C VAL A 192 -17.58 -8.67 8.18
N LEU A 193 -16.42 -8.02 8.22
CA LEU A 193 -16.21 -6.79 8.97
C LEU A 193 -16.32 -5.59 8.02
N PRO A 194 -17.45 -4.86 8.03
CA PRO A 194 -17.65 -3.73 7.13
C PRO A 194 -16.63 -2.63 7.43
N VAL A 195 -16.37 -1.79 6.44
CA VAL A 195 -15.40 -0.68 6.62
C VAL A 195 -15.82 0.31 7.69
N THR A 196 -17.09 0.37 8.06
CA THR A 196 -17.57 1.20 9.17
C THR A 196 -17.00 0.78 10.52
N ASP A 197 -16.80 -0.51 10.72
CA ASP A 197 -16.26 -1.06 11.97
C ASP A 197 -14.72 -0.92 11.99
N THR A 198 -14.07 -0.93 10.82
CA THR A 198 -12.60 -0.93 10.69
C THR A 198 -12.00 0.44 10.32
N LEU A 199 -12.41 1.02 9.20
CA LEU A 199 -11.83 2.27 8.67
C LEU A 199 -12.50 3.53 9.25
N PHE A 200 -13.78 3.48 9.60
CA PHE A 200 -14.51 4.66 10.08
C PHE A 200 -14.70 4.70 11.60
N ASN A 201 -14.09 3.79 12.36
CA ASN A 201 -14.08 3.94 13.80
C ASN A 201 -13.27 5.17 14.22
N SER A 202 -13.67 5.76 15.36
CA SER A 202 -13.11 7.02 15.85
C SER A 202 -11.61 6.94 16.10
N PHE A 203 -11.12 5.78 16.56
CA PHE A 203 -9.70 5.57 16.79
C PHE A 203 -8.89 5.66 15.49
N ASN A 204 -9.30 4.95 14.43
CA ASN A 204 -8.64 5.00 13.11
C ASN A 204 -8.63 6.43 12.56
N LEU A 205 -9.77 7.13 12.58
CA LEU A 205 -9.85 8.50 12.07
C LEU A 205 -8.96 9.49 12.84
N ALA A 206 -8.95 9.39 14.18
CA ALA A 206 -8.08 10.22 15.02
C ALA A 206 -6.60 9.89 14.80
N TYR A 207 -6.26 8.60 14.74
CA TYR A 207 -4.92 8.12 14.45
C TYR A 207 -4.42 8.69 13.12
N LEU A 208 -5.17 8.51 12.03
CA LEU A 208 -4.80 8.95 10.69
C LEU A 208 -4.55 10.47 10.64
N ALA A 209 -5.39 11.26 11.31
CA ALA A 209 -5.22 12.70 11.42
C ALA A 209 -3.91 13.06 12.15
N ILE A 210 -3.66 12.43 13.30
CA ILE A 210 -2.45 12.68 14.12
C ILE A 210 -1.19 12.28 13.35
N VAL A 211 -1.12 11.07 12.80
CA VAL A 211 0.09 10.62 12.08
C VAL A 211 0.35 11.42 10.81
N SER A 212 -0.70 11.89 10.13
CA SER A 212 -0.56 12.79 8.99
C SER A 212 0.06 14.12 9.40
N LEU A 213 -0.41 14.73 10.50
CA LEU A 213 0.14 15.98 11.02
C LEU A 213 1.59 15.82 11.47
N VAL A 214 1.89 14.72 12.17
CA VAL A 214 3.26 14.38 12.60
C VAL A 214 4.18 14.21 11.38
N ALA A 215 3.77 13.44 10.37
CA ALA A 215 4.57 13.21 9.17
C ALA A 215 4.81 14.51 8.38
N LEU A 216 3.78 15.34 8.18
CA LEU A 216 3.89 16.63 7.51
C LEU A 216 4.79 17.61 8.29
N GLY A 217 4.62 17.66 9.61
CA GLY A 217 5.49 18.45 10.48
C GLY A 217 6.95 18.01 10.38
N MET A 218 7.19 16.70 10.39
CA MET A 218 8.54 16.15 10.27
C MET A 218 9.20 16.49 8.93
N VAL A 219 8.55 16.31 7.79
CA VAL A 219 9.17 16.68 6.50
C VAL A 219 9.39 18.19 6.36
N ALA A 220 8.52 19.01 6.95
CA ALA A 220 8.71 20.46 7.01
C ALA A 220 9.95 20.84 7.84
N LEU A 221 10.15 20.18 8.99
CA LEU A 221 11.29 20.40 9.88
C LEU A 221 12.60 19.86 9.30
N LEU A 222 12.53 18.78 8.53
CA LEU A 222 13.70 18.11 7.93
C LEU A 222 14.24 18.82 6.70
N HIS A 223 13.49 19.75 6.08
CA HIS A 223 14.01 20.49 4.94
C HIS A 223 15.26 21.29 5.32
N PRO A 224 16.42 21.06 4.67
CA PRO A 224 17.66 21.72 5.03
C PRO A 224 17.58 23.23 4.78
N ARG A 225 18.02 24.03 5.75
CA ARG A 225 18.09 25.50 5.64
C ARG A 225 19.33 25.98 4.86
N ARG A 226 20.35 25.12 4.75
CA ARG A 226 21.62 25.36 4.05
C ARG A 226 21.98 24.09 3.28
N ASN A 227 22.59 24.21 2.10
CA ASN A 227 23.07 23.09 1.27
C ASN A 227 21.97 22.09 0.84
N ALA A 228 20.81 22.59 0.40
CA ALA A 228 19.80 21.74 -0.22
C ALA A 228 20.36 21.08 -1.50
N ARG A 229 20.16 19.78 -1.66
CA ARG A 229 20.45 19.05 -2.89
C ARG A 229 19.31 19.28 -3.86
N THR A 230 19.57 19.98 -4.95
CA THR A 230 18.58 20.31 -5.98
C THR A 230 18.91 19.57 -7.27
N LEU A 231 17.92 19.44 -8.16
CA LEU A 231 18.17 18.94 -9.52
C LEU A 231 18.56 20.11 -10.44
N SER A 232 19.49 19.85 -11.36
CA SER A 232 19.81 20.77 -12.45
C SER A 232 18.65 20.87 -13.44
N GLU A 233 18.62 21.93 -14.25
CA GLU A 233 17.61 22.11 -15.30
C GLU A 233 17.63 20.95 -16.31
N GLU A 234 18.81 20.44 -16.66
CA GLU A 234 18.95 19.30 -17.56
C GLU A 234 18.37 18.01 -16.95
N GLU A 235 18.62 17.76 -15.66
CA GLU A 235 18.02 16.63 -14.95
C GLU A 235 16.49 16.77 -14.89
N LEU A 236 15.97 17.97 -14.61
CA LEU A 236 14.53 18.24 -14.58
C LEU A 236 13.86 18.01 -15.94
N GLN A 237 14.50 18.43 -17.03
CA GLN A 237 13.98 18.21 -18.39
C GLN A 237 13.90 16.72 -18.74
N ARG A 238 14.88 15.91 -18.30
CA ARG A 238 14.89 14.46 -18.55
C ARG A 238 13.80 13.70 -17.80
N ILE A 239 13.36 14.19 -16.64
CA ILE A 239 12.37 13.50 -15.79
C ILE A 239 10.96 14.07 -15.92
N THR A 240 10.80 15.23 -16.57
CA THR A 240 9.49 15.85 -16.78
C THR A 240 8.65 14.95 -17.70
N PRO A 241 7.49 14.45 -17.26
CA PRO A 241 6.70 13.53 -18.06
C PRO A 241 6.05 14.25 -19.24
N LEU A 242 6.13 13.64 -20.43
CA LEU A 242 5.48 14.18 -21.63
C LEU A 242 3.97 13.94 -21.56
N MET A 243 3.20 14.98 -21.92
CA MET A 243 1.75 14.86 -21.98
C MET A 243 1.37 13.86 -23.07
N PRO A 244 0.48 12.89 -22.81
CA PRO A 244 0.12 11.89 -23.81
C PRO A 244 -0.42 12.56 -25.09
N GLU A 245 0.10 12.19 -26.25
CA GLU A 245 -0.44 12.64 -27.54
C GLU A 245 -1.75 11.93 -27.88
N GLU A 246 -2.63 12.64 -28.60
CA GLU A 246 -3.89 12.13 -29.14
C GLU A 246 -3.77 12.05 -30.66
N ALA A 247 -3.90 10.83 -31.20
CA ALA A 247 -4.03 10.64 -32.63
C ALA A 247 -5.43 11.08 -33.08
N GLN A 248 -5.52 11.70 -34.26
CA GLN A 248 -6.80 11.97 -34.90
C GLN A 248 -7.32 10.72 -35.62
N PRO A 249 -8.63 10.42 -35.51
CA PRO A 249 -9.20 9.27 -36.19
C PRO A 249 -9.26 9.52 -37.70
N THR A 250 -8.74 8.59 -38.49
CA THR A 250 -8.63 8.70 -39.96
C THR A 250 -9.43 7.63 -40.71
N THR A 251 -9.92 6.60 -40.01
CA THR A 251 -10.63 5.45 -40.57
C THR A 251 -11.95 5.20 -39.84
N PRO A 252 -12.94 4.52 -40.43
CA PRO A 252 -14.18 4.19 -39.72
C PRO A 252 -13.96 3.42 -38.40
N ALA A 253 -12.97 2.51 -38.37
CA ALA A 253 -12.59 1.80 -37.15
C ALA A 253 -12.10 2.76 -36.06
N THR A 254 -11.17 3.66 -36.39
CA THR A 254 -10.64 4.65 -35.43
C THR A 254 -11.70 5.68 -34.99
N HIS A 255 -12.73 5.94 -35.80
CA HIS A 255 -13.88 6.75 -35.38
C HIS A 255 -14.72 6.04 -34.31
N SER A 256 -14.96 4.73 -34.46
CA SER A 256 -15.62 3.92 -33.43
C SER A 256 -14.80 3.85 -32.14
N GLU A 257 -13.49 3.67 -32.25
CA GLU A 257 -12.55 3.66 -31.10
C GLU A 257 -12.42 5.04 -30.41
N ALA A 258 -12.77 6.12 -31.11
CA ALA A 258 -12.82 7.47 -30.57
C ALA A 258 -14.19 7.84 -29.99
N PHE A 259 -15.24 7.04 -30.25
CA PHE A 259 -16.60 7.34 -29.82
C PHE A 259 -16.75 7.27 -28.31
N ARG A 260 -17.09 8.41 -27.70
CA ARG A 260 -17.20 8.56 -26.24
C ARG A 260 -18.44 7.87 -25.66
N GLY A 261 -19.42 7.50 -26.49
CA GLY A 261 -20.61 6.78 -26.03
C GLY A 261 -20.29 5.43 -25.37
N TRP A 262 -19.22 4.76 -25.81
CA TRP A 262 -18.75 3.53 -25.16
C TRP A 262 -18.34 3.75 -23.70
N ILE A 263 -17.72 4.89 -23.41
CA ILE A 263 -17.35 5.25 -22.04
C ILE A 263 -18.60 5.52 -21.21
N PHE A 264 -19.55 6.30 -21.71
CA PHE A 264 -20.78 6.58 -20.98
C PHE A 264 -21.59 5.31 -20.69
N LEU A 265 -21.69 4.41 -21.68
CA LEU A 265 -22.32 3.11 -21.49
C LEU A 265 -21.63 2.31 -20.38
N ALA A 266 -20.30 2.17 -20.43
CA ALA A 266 -19.55 1.44 -19.40
C ALA A 266 -19.70 2.07 -18.01
N VAL A 267 -19.64 3.40 -17.91
CA VAL A 267 -19.82 4.14 -16.65
C VAL A 267 -21.21 3.90 -16.07
N ILE A 268 -22.26 3.89 -16.89
CA ILE A 268 -23.63 3.61 -16.43
C ILE A 268 -23.74 2.15 -15.97
N LEU A 269 -23.25 1.19 -16.74
CA LEU A 269 -23.35 -0.23 -16.43
C LEU A 269 -22.58 -0.63 -15.16
N ILE A 270 -21.45 0.01 -14.90
CA ILE A 270 -20.67 -0.23 -13.67
C ILE A 270 -21.21 0.60 -12.50
N GLY A 271 -21.57 1.86 -12.76
CA GLY A 271 -21.95 2.83 -11.74
C GLY A 271 -23.35 2.61 -11.17
N TYR A 272 -24.30 2.18 -12.00
CA TYR A 272 -25.69 1.97 -11.56
C TYR A 272 -25.82 0.87 -10.48
N PRO A 273 -25.27 -0.35 -10.66
CA PRO A 273 -25.32 -1.38 -9.62
C PRO A 273 -24.63 -0.96 -8.32
N LEU A 274 -23.49 -0.28 -8.42
CA LEU A 274 -22.76 0.25 -7.27
C LEU A 274 -23.60 1.28 -6.51
N GLY A 275 -24.17 2.26 -7.23
CA GLY A 275 -25.03 3.28 -6.66
C GLY A 275 -26.28 2.67 -6.02
N HIS A 276 -26.92 1.71 -6.69
CA HIS A 276 -28.06 0.97 -6.16
C HIS A 276 -27.71 0.21 -4.87
N SER A 277 -26.56 -0.47 -4.82
CA SER A 277 -26.11 -1.18 -3.62
C SER A 277 -25.87 -0.21 -2.45
N ILE A 278 -25.21 0.92 -2.70
CA ILE A 278 -24.96 1.93 -1.65
C ILE A 278 -26.29 2.51 -1.14
N LEU A 279 -27.25 2.80 -2.02
CA LEU A 279 -28.55 3.35 -1.63
C LEU A 279 -29.42 2.35 -0.86
N THR A 280 -29.32 1.05 -1.16
CA THR A 280 -30.17 0.01 -0.57
C THR A 280 -29.57 -0.66 0.66
N LYS A 281 -28.24 -0.87 0.68
CA LYS A 281 -27.51 -1.57 1.75
C LYS A 281 -26.65 -0.66 2.61
N GLY A 282 -26.47 0.61 2.21
CA GLY A 282 -25.56 1.54 2.84
C GLY A 282 -24.11 1.42 2.33
N PHE A 283 -23.33 2.48 2.57
CA PHE A 283 -21.93 2.56 2.15
C PHE A 283 -21.06 1.49 2.79
N GLY A 284 -21.12 1.32 4.12
CA GLY A 284 -20.25 0.40 4.87
C GLY A 284 -20.35 -1.07 4.42
N ALA A 285 -21.57 -1.54 4.14
CA ALA A 285 -21.83 -2.89 3.65
C ALA A 285 -21.53 -3.08 2.16
N SER A 286 -21.47 -1.98 1.39
CA SER A 286 -21.24 -2.02 -0.05
C SER A 286 -19.77 -1.78 -0.42
N TRP A 287 -18.98 -1.13 0.44
CA TRP A 287 -17.58 -0.79 0.17
C TRP A 287 -16.65 -1.98 0.35
N THR A 288 -16.63 -2.82 -0.68
CA THR A 288 -15.76 -4.00 -0.84
C THR A 288 -14.61 -3.71 -1.80
N ILE A 289 -13.70 -4.67 -2.01
CA ILE A 289 -12.65 -4.54 -3.04
C ILE A 289 -13.26 -4.33 -4.43
N ASN A 290 -14.38 -5.00 -4.74
CA ASN A 290 -15.06 -4.87 -6.02
C ASN A 290 -15.71 -3.49 -6.20
N ALA A 291 -16.33 -2.94 -5.15
CA ALA A 291 -16.89 -1.59 -5.19
C ALA A 291 -15.78 -0.54 -5.37
N TYR A 292 -14.68 -0.70 -4.65
CA TYR A 292 -13.49 0.13 -4.80
C TYR A 292 -12.93 0.06 -6.24
N ASN A 293 -12.77 -1.14 -6.80
CA ASN A 293 -12.33 -1.34 -8.18
C ASN A 293 -13.29 -0.69 -9.19
N ALA A 294 -14.60 -0.81 -8.98
CA ALA A 294 -15.60 -0.19 -9.82
C ALA A 294 -15.48 1.35 -9.84
N VAL A 295 -15.24 1.99 -8.68
CA VAL A 295 -15.00 3.44 -8.61
C VAL A 295 -13.77 3.85 -9.41
N PHE A 296 -12.65 3.12 -9.26
CA PHE A 296 -11.42 3.44 -9.99
C PHE A 296 -11.52 3.13 -11.49
N LEU A 297 -12.25 2.09 -11.88
CA LEU A 297 -12.55 1.81 -13.29
C LEU A 297 -13.37 2.93 -13.91
N ILE A 298 -14.43 3.38 -13.23
CA ILE A 298 -15.24 4.54 -13.66
C ILE A 298 -14.37 5.80 -13.75
N GLY A 299 -13.55 6.05 -12.73
CA GLY A 299 -12.61 7.17 -12.72
C GLY A 299 -11.65 7.14 -13.90
N ALA A 300 -11.05 5.98 -14.18
CA ALA A 300 -10.16 5.79 -15.31
C ALA A 300 -10.88 6.07 -16.63
N LEU A 301 -12.06 5.47 -16.84
CA LEU A 301 -12.92 5.67 -18.02
C LEU A 301 -13.21 7.15 -18.28
N LEU A 302 -13.62 7.88 -17.25
CA LEU A 302 -13.95 9.30 -17.34
C LEU A 302 -12.71 10.17 -17.60
N LEU A 303 -11.61 9.92 -16.88
CA LEU A 303 -10.39 10.72 -16.96
C LEU A 303 -9.63 10.51 -18.27
N GLN A 304 -9.61 9.30 -18.81
CA GLN A 304 -8.99 9.00 -20.10
C GLN A 304 -9.85 9.46 -21.29
N GLY A 305 -11.18 9.49 -21.11
CA GLY A 305 -12.13 10.18 -21.98
C GLY A 305 -12.34 9.57 -23.37
N ARG A 306 -11.47 8.67 -23.83
CA ARG A 306 -11.58 7.90 -25.09
C ARG A 306 -11.21 6.41 -24.90
N PRO A 307 -11.92 5.47 -25.54
CA PRO A 307 -11.62 4.03 -25.46
C PRO A 307 -10.16 3.67 -25.80
N ALA A 308 -9.60 4.22 -26.88
CA ALA A 308 -8.21 3.97 -27.26
C ALA A 308 -7.19 4.39 -26.16
N ASN A 309 -7.48 5.48 -25.44
CA ASN A 309 -6.65 5.91 -24.31
C ASN A 309 -6.73 4.94 -23.14
N ILE A 310 -7.92 4.39 -22.87
CA ILE A 310 -8.12 3.38 -21.83
C ILE A 310 -7.32 2.13 -22.13
N VAL A 311 -7.43 1.58 -23.34
CA VAL A 311 -6.69 0.37 -23.74
C VAL A 311 -5.19 0.56 -23.57
N ARG A 312 -4.66 1.70 -24.04
CA ARG A 312 -3.24 2.05 -23.87
C ARG A 312 -2.85 2.20 -22.39
N ALA A 313 -3.66 2.89 -21.60
CA ALA A 313 -3.39 3.12 -20.17
C ALA A 313 -3.42 1.79 -19.40
N PHE A 314 -4.34 0.88 -19.72
CA PHE A 314 -4.43 -0.45 -19.13
C PHE A 314 -3.25 -1.33 -19.53
N GLY A 315 -2.85 -1.34 -20.81
CA GLY A 315 -1.67 -2.08 -21.26
C GLY A 315 -0.38 -1.60 -20.58
N ASN A 316 -0.26 -0.29 -20.34
CA ASN A 316 0.85 0.26 -19.57
C ASN A 316 0.77 -0.10 -18.08
N GLY A 317 -0.43 0.01 -17.49
CA GLY A 317 -0.67 -0.32 -16.08
C GLY A 317 -0.46 -1.81 -15.77
N ALA A 318 -0.76 -2.73 -16.70
CA ALA A 318 -0.60 -4.17 -16.48
C ALA A 318 0.84 -4.56 -16.13
N ARG A 319 1.84 -3.85 -16.67
CA ARG A 319 3.25 -4.06 -16.32
C ARG A 319 3.53 -3.78 -14.84
N THR A 320 2.81 -2.83 -14.24
CA THR A 320 2.92 -2.48 -12.82
C THR A 320 2.34 -3.53 -11.87
N ALA A 321 1.43 -4.38 -12.36
CA ALA A 321 0.80 -5.45 -11.58
C ALA A 321 1.48 -6.82 -11.77
N SER A 322 2.53 -6.92 -12.60
CA SER A 322 3.21 -8.18 -12.91
C SER A 322 3.73 -8.92 -11.67
N GLY A 323 4.28 -8.19 -10.69
CA GLY A 323 4.74 -8.76 -9.42
C GLY A 323 3.61 -9.37 -8.59
N VAL A 324 2.44 -8.70 -8.54
CA VAL A 324 1.23 -9.21 -7.87
C VAL A 324 0.77 -10.51 -8.53
N ILE A 325 0.65 -10.50 -9.87
CA ILE A 325 0.21 -11.66 -10.64
C ILE A 325 1.13 -12.86 -10.40
N LEU A 326 2.45 -12.65 -10.39
CA LEU A 326 3.43 -13.72 -10.21
C LEU A 326 3.45 -14.25 -8.77
N GLN A 327 3.41 -13.38 -7.75
CA GLN A 327 3.68 -13.79 -6.37
C GLN A 327 2.46 -14.31 -5.61
N PHE A 328 1.25 -13.85 -5.96
CA PHE A 328 0.04 -14.23 -5.21
C PHE A 328 -0.18 -15.74 -5.08
N PRO A 329 0.02 -16.57 -6.12
CA PRO A 329 -0.11 -18.02 -5.98
C PRO A 329 0.85 -18.65 -4.97
N PHE A 330 2.06 -18.09 -4.82
CA PHE A 330 3.05 -18.59 -3.88
C PHE A 330 2.73 -18.17 -2.43
N TYR A 331 2.24 -16.93 -2.23
CA TYR A 331 1.68 -16.52 -0.95
C TYR A 331 0.45 -17.34 -0.56
N ALA A 332 -0.37 -17.71 -1.54
CA ALA A 332 -1.50 -18.62 -1.35
C ALA A 332 -1.04 -20.03 -0.92
N GLY A 333 0.09 -20.52 -1.45
CA GLY A 333 0.70 -21.75 -0.97
C GLY A 333 1.17 -21.66 0.49
N ILE A 334 1.80 -20.55 0.89
CA ILE A 334 2.18 -20.32 2.31
C ILE A 334 0.93 -20.29 3.20
N PHE A 335 -0.12 -19.60 2.76
CA PHE A 335 -1.43 -19.62 3.42
C PHE A 335 -1.98 -21.05 3.57
N GLY A 336 -1.82 -21.88 2.53
CA GLY A 336 -2.16 -23.30 2.56
C GLY A 336 -1.38 -24.08 3.61
N VAL A 337 -0.08 -23.87 3.74
CA VAL A 337 0.74 -24.50 4.80
C VAL A 337 0.26 -24.08 6.18
N ILE A 338 -0.03 -22.80 6.39
CA ILE A 338 -0.43 -22.28 7.71
C ILE A 338 -1.79 -22.84 8.15
N ASN A 339 -2.75 -22.94 7.22
CA ASN A 339 -4.11 -23.43 7.54
C ASN A 339 -4.26 -24.95 7.41
N GLY A 340 -3.44 -25.59 6.58
CA GLY A 340 -3.49 -27.03 6.31
C GLY A 340 -2.57 -27.86 7.20
N THR A 341 -1.83 -27.22 8.13
CA THR A 341 -0.97 -27.88 9.12
C THR A 341 -1.16 -27.27 10.51
N GLY A 342 -0.48 -27.79 11.54
CA GLY A 342 -0.48 -27.21 12.89
C GLY A 342 0.27 -25.87 13.04
N LEU A 343 0.84 -25.31 11.96
CA LEU A 343 1.69 -24.12 12.02
C LEU A 343 0.94 -22.88 12.53
N GLY A 344 -0.31 -22.66 12.12
CA GLY A 344 -1.11 -21.52 12.59
C GLY A 344 -1.28 -21.53 14.11
N SER A 345 -1.68 -22.67 14.68
CA SER A 345 -1.86 -22.83 16.13
C SER A 345 -0.55 -22.62 16.89
N TRP A 346 0.55 -23.23 16.41
CA TRP A 346 1.87 -23.09 17.04
C TRP A 346 2.35 -21.64 17.08
N LEU A 347 2.16 -20.89 15.99
CA LEU A 347 2.45 -19.46 15.96
C LEU A 347 1.55 -18.66 16.90
N GLY A 348 0.26 -18.98 16.95
CA GLY A 348 -0.70 -18.31 17.83
C GLY A 348 -0.34 -18.46 19.30
N GLU A 349 0.01 -19.68 19.74
CA GLU A 349 0.43 -19.96 21.12
C GLU A 349 1.65 -19.14 21.53
N PHE A 350 2.62 -18.94 20.63
CA PHE A 350 3.76 -18.09 20.89
C PHE A 350 3.34 -16.66 21.24
N PHE A 351 2.39 -16.07 20.51
CA PHE A 351 1.89 -14.73 20.82
C PHE A 351 1.15 -14.67 22.15
N VAL A 352 0.32 -15.68 22.45
CA VAL A 352 -0.41 -15.77 23.73
C VAL A 352 0.55 -15.84 24.92
N GLN A 353 1.71 -16.50 24.77
CA GLN A 353 2.71 -16.62 25.85
C GLN A 353 3.47 -15.32 26.14
N ILE A 354 3.66 -14.46 25.15
CA ILE A 354 4.49 -13.24 25.29
C ILE A 354 3.69 -11.96 25.48
N ALA A 355 2.38 -12.00 25.24
CA ALA A 355 1.51 -10.83 25.22
C ALA A 355 0.43 -10.86 26.30
N THR A 356 -0.08 -9.67 26.64
CA THR A 356 -1.31 -9.45 27.40
C THR A 356 -2.33 -8.74 26.50
N THR A 357 -3.59 -8.66 26.92
CA THR A 357 -4.65 -7.91 26.22
C THR A 357 -4.21 -6.49 25.83
N GLU A 358 -3.50 -5.78 26.73
CA GLU A 358 -3.07 -4.39 26.52
C GLU A 358 -1.80 -4.28 25.66
N THR A 359 -0.91 -5.26 25.73
CA THR A 359 0.39 -5.22 25.01
C THR A 359 0.32 -5.88 23.64
N TYR A 360 -0.71 -6.70 23.38
CA TYR A 360 -0.88 -7.44 22.14
C TYR A 360 -0.90 -6.54 20.88
N PRO A 361 -1.65 -5.43 20.82
CA PRO A 361 -1.65 -4.57 19.64
C PRO A 361 -0.26 -3.97 19.33
N LEU A 362 0.53 -3.64 20.36
CA LEU A 362 1.91 -3.19 20.17
C LEU A 362 2.80 -4.31 19.63
N ILE A 363 2.65 -5.53 20.15
CA ILE A 363 3.42 -6.69 19.69
C ILE A 363 3.10 -6.99 18.23
N VAL A 364 1.81 -7.01 17.85
CA VAL A 364 1.38 -7.18 16.46
C VAL A 364 1.94 -6.06 15.58
N TYR A 365 1.86 -4.80 16.01
CA TYR A 365 2.43 -3.67 15.28
C TYR A 365 3.93 -3.84 14.99
N ILE A 366 4.73 -4.19 15.99
CA ILE A 366 6.17 -4.38 15.83
C ILE A 366 6.44 -5.60 14.93
N TYR A 367 5.77 -6.71 15.21
CA TYR A 367 5.91 -7.97 14.47
C TYR A 367 5.59 -7.78 12.98
N SER A 368 4.40 -7.29 12.65
CA SER A 368 3.97 -7.11 11.25
C SER A 368 4.79 -6.05 10.51
N GLY A 369 5.38 -5.09 11.24
CA GLY A 369 6.36 -4.15 10.69
C GLY A 369 7.70 -4.80 10.35
N VAL A 370 8.18 -5.74 11.17
CA VAL A 370 9.39 -6.54 10.87
C VAL A 370 9.13 -7.48 9.69
N VAL A 371 8.01 -8.19 9.69
CA VAL A 371 7.63 -9.07 8.57
C VAL A 371 7.50 -8.27 7.27
N ASN A 372 6.99 -7.03 7.33
CA ASN A 372 6.83 -6.18 6.15
C ASN A 372 8.12 -5.96 5.36
N VAL A 373 9.26 -5.83 6.05
CA VAL A 373 10.57 -5.63 5.42
C VAL A 373 10.89 -6.76 4.42
N PHE A 374 10.35 -7.95 4.68
CA PHE A 374 10.48 -9.13 3.83
C PHE A 374 9.26 -9.31 2.90
N VAL A 375 8.05 -9.00 3.37
CA VAL A 375 6.80 -9.18 2.60
C VAL A 375 6.10 -7.84 2.35
N PRO A 376 6.43 -7.16 1.24
CA PRO A 376 5.95 -5.81 0.97
C PRO A 376 4.57 -5.79 0.30
N SER A 377 3.67 -6.68 0.71
CA SER A 377 2.31 -6.83 0.16
C SER A 377 1.31 -6.89 1.32
N GLY A 378 0.78 -5.73 1.73
CA GLY A 378 -0.12 -5.66 2.90
C GLY A 378 -1.37 -6.53 2.79
N GLY A 379 -1.87 -6.84 1.58
CA GLY A 379 -2.97 -7.77 1.38
C GLY A 379 -2.57 -9.25 1.52
N SER A 380 -1.53 -9.68 0.80
CA SER A 380 -1.06 -11.08 0.85
C SER A 380 -0.49 -11.41 2.23
N LYS A 381 0.25 -10.48 2.82
CA LYS A 381 0.79 -10.61 4.17
C LYS A 381 -0.33 -10.74 5.20
N TRP A 382 -1.42 -10.00 5.08
CA TRP A 382 -2.55 -10.12 6.00
C TRP A 382 -3.14 -11.52 5.97
N LEU A 383 -3.30 -12.10 4.77
CA LEU A 383 -3.78 -13.46 4.65
C LEU A 383 -2.82 -14.48 5.26
N ILE A 384 -1.52 -14.25 5.20
CA ILE A 384 -0.52 -15.10 5.85
C ILE A 384 -0.54 -14.94 7.37
N GLU A 385 -0.68 -13.71 7.89
CA GLU A 385 -0.57 -13.43 9.33
C GLU A 385 -1.88 -13.64 10.11
N ALA A 386 -3.03 -13.31 9.51
CA ALA A 386 -4.34 -13.39 10.16
C ALA A 386 -4.67 -14.77 10.76
N PRO A 387 -4.32 -15.91 10.13
CA PRO A 387 -4.61 -17.24 10.68
C PRO A 387 -4.00 -17.55 12.04
N TYR A 388 -2.95 -16.85 12.46
CA TYR A 388 -2.40 -17.00 13.82
C TYR A 388 -2.57 -15.75 14.68
N LEU A 389 -2.67 -14.56 14.08
CA LEU A 389 -2.93 -13.33 14.83
C LEU A 389 -4.38 -13.24 15.34
N LEU A 390 -5.37 -13.68 14.57
CA LEU A 390 -6.77 -13.58 15.00
C LEU A 390 -7.13 -14.59 16.11
N PRO A 391 -6.70 -15.86 16.05
CA PRO A 391 -6.91 -16.78 17.18
C PRO A 391 -6.20 -16.32 18.46
N ALA A 392 -4.92 -15.88 18.37
CA ALA A 392 -4.21 -15.35 19.53
C ALA A 392 -4.90 -14.10 20.11
N ALA A 393 -5.43 -13.22 19.26
CA ALA A 393 -6.23 -12.09 19.69
C ALA A 393 -7.47 -12.52 20.49
N ARG A 394 -8.19 -13.54 20.00
CA ARG A 394 -9.37 -14.09 20.66
C ARG A 394 -9.03 -14.60 22.06
N ASP A 395 -7.94 -15.35 22.19
CA ASP A 395 -7.50 -15.91 23.48
C ASP A 395 -7.03 -14.82 24.46
N LEU A 396 -6.51 -13.71 23.94
CA LEU A 396 -6.13 -12.52 24.71
C LEU A 396 -7.27 -11.49 24.86
N ALA A 397 -8.50 -11.82 24.45
CA ALA A 397 -9.67 -10.93 24.50
C ALA A 397 -9.50 -9.59 23.74
N VAL A 398 -8.79 -9.61 22.61
CA VAL A 398 -8.61 -8.47 21.69
C VAL A 398 -9.47 -8.66 20.45
N SER A 399 -10.17 -7.60 20.00
CA SER A 399 -11.07 -7.69 18.85
C SER A 399 -10.30 -7.86 17.52
N PRO A 400 -10.94 -8.48 16.51
CA PRO A 400 -10.38 -8.55 15.16
C PRO A 400 -10.06 -7.16 14.58
N THR A 401 -10.88 -6.15 14.89
CA THR A 401 -10.67 -4.76 14.45
C THR A 401 -9.39 -4.18 15.03
N THR A 402 -9.16 -4.32 16.33
CA THR A 402 -7.95 -3.84 17.00
C THR A 402 -6.71 -4.54 16.43
N THR A 403 -6.78 -5.86 16.26
CA THR A 403 -5.69 -6.66 15.69
C THR A 403 -5.38 -6.27 14.25
N LEU A 404 -6.42 -6.06 13.43
CA LEU A 404 -6.30 -5.58 12.06
C LEU A 404 -5.60 -4.22 12.01
N LEU A 405 -6.01 -3.25 12.83
CA LEU A 405 -5.41 -1.92 12.82
C LEU A 405 -3.95 -1.96 13.28
N ALA A 406 -3.62 -2.75 14.30
CA ALA A 406 -2.24 -2.96 14.73
C ALA A 406 -1.36 -3.50 13.60
N TYR A 407 -1.85 -4.52 12.89
CA TYR A 407 -1.21 -5.07 11.70
C TYR A 407 -1.02 -3.99 10.61
N CYS A 408 -2.09 -3.27 10.27
CA CYS A 408 -2.12 -2.25 9.22
C CYS A 408 -1.08 -1.15 9.45
N TYR A 409 -0.88 -0.73 10.69
CA TYR A 409 0.03 0.36 11.00
C TYR A 409 1.48 -0.08 11.13
N GLY A 410 1.74 -1.32 11.56
CA GLY A 410 3.08 -1.92 11.56
C GLY A 410 3.61 -2.00 10.15
N ASP A 411 2.76 -2.53 9.27
CA ASP A 411 2.92 -2.54 7.83
C ASP A 411 3.13 -1.12 7.25
N SER A 412 2.26 -0.16 7.57
CA SER A 412 2.38 1.20 7.02
C SER A 412 3.68 1.89 7.43
N THR A 413 4.04 1.87 8.72
CA THR A 413 5.19 2.64 9.23
C THR A 413 6.50 2.14 8.63
N SER A 414 6.65 0.81 8.53
CA SER A 414 7.86 0.17 8.01
C SER A 414 8.08 0.44 6.51
N ASN A 415 7.05 0.83 5.75
CA ASN A 415 7.19 1.22 4.34
C ASN A 415 8.14 2.42 4.13
N LEU A 416 8.38 3.25 5.16
CA LEU A 416 9.29 4.40 5.07
C LEU A 416 10.78 4.02 5.01
N ILE A 417 11.13 2.88 5.60
CA ILE A 417 12.52 2.38 5.68
C ILE A 417 12.80 1.23 4.70
N GLN A 418 11.79 0.86 3.92
CA GLN A 418 11.87 -0.20 2.93
C GLN A 418 11.90 0.38 1.50
N PRO A 419 12.75 -0.13 0.60
CA PRO A 419 12.93 0.47 -0.72
C PRO A 419 11.73 0.32 -1.67
N PHE A 420 10.90 -0.73 -1.52
CA PHE A 420 9.88 -1.13 -2.51
C PHE A 420 8.95 0.00 -2.93
N TRP A 421 8.34 0.69 -1.97
CA TRP A 421 7.38 1.78 -2.24
C TRP A 421 8.05 3.04 -2.78
N ALA A 422 9.35 3.20 -2.54
CA ALA A 422 10.14 4.31 -3.07
C ALA A 422 10.63 4.06 -4.51
N ILE A 423 10.61 2.82 -5.02
CA ILE A 423 11.15 2.48 -6.36
C ILE A 423 10.59 3.39 -7.46
N PRO A 424 9.27 3.68 -7.55
CA PRO A 424 8.76 4.47 -8.68
C PRO A 424 9.29 5.90 -8.68
N ILE A 425 9.32 6.56 -7.51
CA ILE A 425 9.82 7.93 -7.38
C ILE A 425 11.35 8.00 -7.50
N LEU A 426 12.08 6.98 -7.02
CA LEU A 426 13.52 6.85 -7.19
C LEU A 426 13.91 6.60 -8.64
N THR A 427 13.13 5.80 -9.36
CA THR A 427 13.35 5.51 -10.79
C THR A 427 13.18 6.77 -11.63
N VAL A 428 12.13 7.56 -11.34
CA VAL A 428 11.92 8.86 -12.01
C VAL A 428 13.07 9.82 -11.71
N THR A 429 13.49 9.93 -10.46
CA THR A 429 14.54 10.89 -10.05
C THR A 429 15.97 10.40 -10.30
N ARG A 430 16.16 9.13 -10.66
CA ARG A 430 17.46 8.44 -10.75
C ARG A 430 18.29 8.50 -9.46
N MET A 431 17.60 8.65 -8.33
CA MET A 431 18.20 8.69 -6.99
C MET A 431 18.31 7.28 -6.43
N LYS A 432 19.25 7.04 -5.52
CA LYS A 432 19.33 5.79 -4.79
C LYS A 432 18.51 5.88 -3.52
N PHE A 433 18.01 4.75 -3.02
CA PHE A 433 17.29 4.72 -1.75
C PHE A 433 18.13 5.23 -0.58
N GLY A 434 19.43 4.90 -0.55
CA GLY A 434 20.37 5.43 0.45
C GLY A 434 20.45 6.96 0.49
N ASP A 435 20.18 7.66 -0.62
CA ASP A 435 20.17 9.13 -0.65
C ASP A 435 19.02 9.73 0.16
N VAL A 436 17.93 8.98 0.34
CA VAL A 436 16.68 9.47 0.96
C VAL A 436 16.38 8.81 2.30
N LEU A 437 16.95 7.64 2.56
CA LEU A 437 16.72 6.85 3.78
C LEU A 437 17.09 7.60 5.06
N GLY A 438 18.07 8.52 5.00
CA GLY A 438 18.38 9.41 6.12
C GLY A 438 17.16 10.22 6.58
N TYR A 439 16.43 10.78 5.62
CA TYR A 439 15.24 11.59 5.89
C TYR A 439 14.03 10.73 6.21
N SER A 440 13.76 9.70 5.41
CA SER A 440 12.60 8.84 5.65
C SER A 440 12.73 8.01 6.92
N GLY A 441 13.94 7.59 7.30
CA GLY A 441 14.22 6.90 8.56
C GLY A 441 13.97 7.77 9.78
N LEU A 442 14.28 9.07 9.72
CA LEU A 442 13.92 10.01 10.80
C LEU A 442 12.41 10.19 10.91
N VAL A 443 11.70 10.30 9.78
CA VAL A 443 10.23 10.32 9.77
C VAL A 443 9.68 9.01 10.35
N ALA A 444 10.21 7.87 9.91
CA ALA A 444 9.81 6.55 10.38
C ALA A 444 10.04 6.35 11.87
N ALA A 445 11.17 6.83 12.43
CA ALA A 445 11.45 6.73 13.85
C ALA A 445 10.44 7.52 14.69
N VAL A 446 10.10 8.74 14.27
CA VAL A 446 9.10 9.56 14.98
C VAL A 446 7.71 8.95 14.85
N LEU A 447 7.34 8.48 13.66
CA LEU A 447 6.08 7.78 13.46
C LEU A 447 6.02 6.47 14.23
N PHE A 448 7.12 5.72 14.32
CA PHE A 448 7.18 4.50 15.12
C PHE A 448 6.86 4.79 16.58
N VAL A 449 7.45 5.83 17.16
CA VAL A 449 7.14 6.23 18.54
C VAL A 449 5.68 6.66 18.68
N ALA A 450 5.18 7.53 17.78
CA ALA A 450 3.81 8.00 17.83
C ALA A 450 2.78 6.85 17.70
N THR A 451 3.03 5.93 16.77
CA THR A 451 2.17 4.77 16.52
C THR A 451 2.31 3.72 17.62
N ALA A 452 3.50 3.46 18.15
CA ALA A 452 3.66 2.58 19.30
C ALA A 452 2.86 3.07 20.51
N VAL A 453 2.88 4.39 20.79
CA VAL A 453 2.02 4.99 21.81
C VAL A 453 0.55 4.79 21.47
N ALA A 454 0.15 5.01 20.21
CA ALA A 454 -1.23 4.76 19.78
C ALA A 454 -1.64 3.29 20.00
N MET A 455 -0.76 2.32 19.72
CA MET A 455 -1.03 0.89 19.92
C MET A 455 -1.07 0.48 21.39
N LEU A 456 -0.46 1.24 22.30
CA LEU A 456 -0.59 1.02 23.74
C LEU A 456 -1.91 1.57 24.31
N ILE A 457 -2.55 2.53 23.64
CA ILE A 457 -3.80 3.15 24.09
C ILE A 457 -5.01 2.74 23.26
N ILE A 458 -4.81 1.95 22.20
CA ILE A 458 -5.91 1.44 21.37
C ILE A 458 -6.83 0.56 22.24
N PRO A 459 -8.17 0.74 22.19
CA PRO A 459 -9.07 -0.13 22.92
C PRO A 459 -8.91 -1.58 22.46
N ALA A 460 -8.82 -2.52 23.42
CA ALA A 460 -8.76 -3.95 23.09
C ALA A 460 -10.01 -4.42 22.34
N THR A 461 -11.16 -3.78 22.56
CA THR A 461 -12.45 -4.15 21.97
C THR A 461 -13.04 -3.02 21.13
N LEU A 462 -12.40 -2.70 20.00
CA LEU A 462 -12.97 -1.82 18.97
C LEU A 462 -14.07 -2.50 18.15
#